data_AF-A0A2V6X9Z5-F1
#
_entry.id   AF-A0A2V6X9Z5-F1
#
_cell.length_a   1.000
_cell.length_b   1.000
_cell.length_c   1.000
_cell.angle_alpha   90.00
_cell.angle_beta   90.00
_cell.angle_gamma   90.00
#
_symmetry.space_group_name_H-M   'P 1'
#
loop_
_entity.id
_entity.type
_entity.pdbx_description
1 polymer ?
#
loop_
_entity_poly.entity_id
_entity_poly.type
_entity_poly.pdbx_seq_one_letter_code
_entity_poly.pdbx_strand_id
1 'polypeptide(L)'
;MRLSIAARRGLLPLVAVALATGAAAWWSVLRAPVPAPAVVLTRPADATALTDDAIRLYAAGQLARACDRFSEAAGERPDSAARREDVGRCFETWGWRTLAQGRPEEAALLFGQGLAAVPDDPALLKAAGVAAVHAGRVDDALGPLEAAARLRADAQVRMLLARLYDHRDEPERAVAHLRALLAVDPVHDEARRLLDKLEREQRTEAAFLREPVGAFVLRYRPGVDADARRAVLAALETARRRVVAQLGDAGPEPVSVVLYERGQFSDVTGSHAWVNGLFDGRIRLPLGPALPARGELARLLTHEYAHAVIHHRARGRAPRWLQEGLAQVLEGRAADPALAASGGLTLSGLEALVTDPDPRRAHAGYELALFVVADLLDRGGMESMRALLARLGAGETIADAAPRVYGWRLAELESQWRRLLGG
;
A
#
# COMPACT_ATOMS: atom_id res chain seq x y z
N MET A 1 -40.71 -41.77 -25.41
CA MET A 1 -39.74 -40.90 -26.12
C MET A 1 -38.74 -40.40 -25.09
N ARG A 2 -37.54 -41.02 -25.03
CA ARG A 2 -36.47 -40.66 -24.08
C ARG A 2 -35.65 -39.53 -24.70
N LEU A 3 -35.51 -38.40 -24.01
CA LEU A 3 -34.57 -37.34 -24.38
C LEU A 3 -33.51 -37.20 -23.29
N SER A 4 -32.28 -37.26 -23.77
CA SER A 4 -31.02 -37.42 -23.06
C SER A 4 -30.62 -36.15 -22.31
N ILE A 5 -30.26 -36.31 -21.03
CA ILE A 5 -29.57 -35.28 -20.24
C ILE A 5 -28.11 -35.28 -20.69
N ALA A 6 -27.77 -34.36 -21.60
CA ALA A 6 -26.38 -34.10 -21.96
C ALA A 6 -25.68 -33.40 -20.79
N ALA A 7 -24.74 -34.10 -20.18
CA ALA A 7 -23.84 -33.59 -19.17
C ALA A 7 -23.07 -32.36 -19.69
N ARG A 8 -23.43 -31.18 -19.19
CA ARG A 8 -22.53 -30.02 -19.21
C ARG A 8 -21.38 -30.33 -18.26
N ARG A 9 -20.24 -30.77 -18.81
CA ARG A 9 -18.96 -30.70 -18.11
C ARG A 9 -18.70 -29.23 -17.81
N GLY A 10 -18.91 -28.83 -16.55
CA GLY A 10 -18.56 -27.51 -16.08
C GLY A 10 -17.05 -27.32 -16.23
N LEU A 11 -16.64 -26.43 -17.14
CA LEU A 11 -15.36 -25.75 -16.99
C LEU A 11 -15.48 -24.93 -15.70
N LEU A 12 -14.69 -25.28 -14.69
CA LEU A 12 -14.45 -24.41 -13.55
C LEU A 12 -13.92 -23.08 -14.10
N PRO A 13 -14.55 -21.94 -13.83
CA PRO A 13 -14.01 -20.66 -14.23
C PRO A 13 -12.64 -20.50 -13.57
N LEU A 14 -11.64 -20.10 -14.36
CA LEU A 14 -10.34 -19.64 -13.90
C LEU A 14 -10.56 -18.36 -13.10
N VAL A 15 -10.88 -18.51 -11.82
CA VAL A 15 -10.89 -17.39 -10.88
C VAL A 15 -9.44 -17.14 -10.52
N ALA A 16 -8.92 -15.97 -10.90
CA ALA A 16 -7.72 -15.42 -10.30
C ALA A 16 -8.08 -15.12 -8.84
N VAL A 17 -7.89 -16.10 -7.98
CA VAL A 17 -7.95 -15.85 -6.54
C VAL A 17 -6.52 -15.42 -6.17
N ALA A 18 -6.40 -14.27 -5.53
CA ALA A 18 -5.12 -13.68 -5.16
C ALA A 18 -5.00 -13.78 -3.64
N LEU A 19 -4.75 -14.98 -3.12
CA LEU A 19 -4.25 -15.11 -1.75
C LEU A 19 -2.74 -14.87 -1.79
N ALA A 20 -2.35 -13.61 -1.68
CA ALA A 20 -1.03 -13.26 -1.21
C ALA A 20 -1.11 -12.57 0.14
N THR A 21 -0.80 -13.37 1.16
CA THR A 21 -0.34 -12.89 2.47
C THR A 21 0.82 -11.89 2.36
N GLY A 22 1.56 -11.89 1.24
CA GLY A 22 2.61 -10.91 0.93
C GLY A 22 2.10 -9.48 0.72
N ALA A 23 0.89 -9.30 0.16
CA ALA A 23 0.32 -7.96 0.00
C ALA A 23 0.17 -7.31 1.38
N ALA A 24 -0.39 -8.04 2.37
CA ALA A 24 -0.75 -7.57 3.72
C ALA A 24 0.36 -6.83 4.49
N ALA A 25 1.64 -7.12 4.21
CA ALA A 25 2.78 -6.49 4.89
C ALA A 25 3.01 -5.02 4.49
N TRP A 26 2.60 -4.58 3.29
CA TRP A 26 2.67 -3.15 2.92
C TRP A 26 1.56 -2.31 3.57
N TRP A 27 0.36 -2.89 3.73
CA TRP A 27 -0.85 -2.21 4.22
C TRP A 27 -0.71 -1.73 5.67
N SER A 28 0.23 -2.30 6.44
CA SER A 28 0.52 -1.88 7.81
C SER A 28 1.45 -0.66 7.91
N VAL A 29 2.21 -0.32 6.85
CA VAL A 29 3.12 0.85 6.84
C VAL A 29 2.35 2.17 6.86
N LEU A 30 1.17 2.20 6.22
CA LEU A 30 0.37 3.41 6.02
C LEU A 30 -0.71 3.61 7.09
N ARG A 31 -0.73 2.78 8.15
CA ARG A 31 -1.62 3.04 9.29
C ARG A 31 -1.24 4.37 9.90
N ALA A 32 -2.22 5.25 10.11
CA ALA A 32 -2.00 6.54 10.75
C ALA A 32 -1.23 6.30 12.07
N PRO A 33 -0.09 6.96 12.28
CA PRO A 33 0.65 6.83 13.51
C PRO A 33 -0.26 7.27 14.66
N VAL A 34 -0.38 6.44 15.70
CA VAL A 34 -1.05 6.85 16.93
C VAL A 34 -0.23 8.01 17.48
N PRO A 35 -0.82 9.20 17.70
CA PRO A 35 -0.05 10.33 18.22
C PRO A 35 0.54 9.92 19.56
N ALA A 36 1.88 9.98 19.65
CA ALA A 36 2.55 9.78 20.92
C ALA A 36 1.99 10.79 21.94
N PRO A 37 1.90 10.42 23.24
CA PRO A 37 1.56 11.40 24.26
C PRO A 37 2.54 12.57 24.17
N ALA A 38 2.02 13.79 24.35
CA ALA A 38 2.83 15.00 24.27
C ALA A 38 4.06 14.84 25.18
N VAL A 39 5.26 14.99 24.61
CA VAL A 39 6.50 14.93 25.38
C VAL A 39 6.44 16.06 26.40
N VAL A 40 6.61 15.73 27.69
CA VAL A 40 6.62 16.74 28.74
C VAL A 40 7.89 17.57 28.58
N LEU A 41 7.72 18.84 28.24
CA LEU A 41 8.81 19.81 28.20
C LEU A 41 9.04 20.31 29.63
N THR A 42 10.22 19.98 30.17
CA THR A 42 10.65 20.43 31.49
C THR A 42 11.33 21.78 31.38
N ARG A 43 11.10 22.67 32.34
CA ARG A 43 11.75 23.98 32.41
C ARG A 43 13.29 23.83 32.38
N PRO A 44 14.00 24.33 31.36
CA PRO A 44 15.46 24.23 31.32
C PRO A 44 16.10 25.17 32.34
N ALA A 45 17.37 24.90 32.70
CA ALA A 45 18.10 25.70 33.68
C ALA A 45 18.30 27.17 33.25
N ASP A 46 18.26 27.45 31.94
CA ASP A 46 18.36 28.78 31.32
C ASP A 46 17.01 29.35 30.86
N ALA A 47 15.89 28.83 31.41
CA ALA A 47 14.53 29.24 31.03
C ALA A 47 14.30 30.74 31.18
N THR A 48 13.75 31.36 30.12
CA THR A 48 13.31 32.75 30.11
C THR A 48 11.80 32.85 30.26
N ALA A 49 11.26 34.06 30.38
CA ALA A 49 9.83 34.30 30.31
C ALA A 49 9.21 33.78 28.99
N LEU A 50 9.96 33.83 27.88
CA LEU A 50 9.53 33.24 26.60
C LEU A 50 9.44 31.71 26.69
N THR A 51 10.43 31.05 27.29
CA THR A 51 10.41 29.60 27.51
C THR A 51 9.24 29.18 28.41
N ASP A 52 8.97 29.90 29.49
CA ASP A 52 7.84 29.63 30.39
C ASP A 52 6.48 29.81 29.67
N ASP A 53 6.34 30.85 28.83
CA ASP A 53 5.14 31.06 28.01
C ASP A 53 4.97 29.96 26.97
N ALA A 54 6.05 29.57 26.29
CA ALA A 54 6.05 28.49 25.30
C ALA A 54 5.61 27.16 25.91
N ILE A 55 6.14 26.78 27.09
CA ILE A 55 5.75 25.57 27.82
C ILE A 55 4.26 25.60 28.18
N ARG A 56 3.74 26.74 28.64
CA ARG A 56 2.31 26.90 28.96
C ARG A 56 1.43 26.75 27.72
N LEU A 57 1.80 27.38 26.61
CA LEU A 57 1.08 27.28 25.34
C LEU A 57 1.09 25.84 24.81
N TYR A 58 2.23 25.15 24.93
CA TYR A 58 2.40 23.76 24.54
C TYR A 58 1.51 22.83 25.37
N ALA A 59 1.49 23.00 26.70
CA ALA A 59 0.61 22.25 27.60
C ALA A 59 -0.88 22.50 27.31
N ALA A 60 -1.24 23.71 26.87
CA ALA A 60 -2.59 24.05 26.42
C ALA A 60 -2.92 23.53 25.00
N GLY A 61 -1.99 22.87 24.32
CA GLY A 61 -2.15 22.35 22.96
C GLY A 61 -2.16 23.42 21.86
N GLN A 62 -1.81 24.67 22.17
CA GLN A 62 -1.71 25.77 21.22
C GLN A 62 -0.36 25.71 20.49
N LEU A 63 -0.14 24.62 19.75
CA LEU A 63 1.17 24.23 19.22
C LEU A 63 1.79 25.26 18.28
N ALA A 64 0.99 25.91 17.42
CA ALA A 64 1.51 26.96 16.53
C ALA A 64 2.18 28.09 17.34
N ARG A 65 1.43 28.67 18.28
CA ARG A 65 1.94 29.74 19.15
C ARG A 65 3.07 29.27 20.04
N ALA A 66 3.02 28.02 20.51
CA ALA A 66 4.06 27.45 21.34
C ALA A 66 5.39 27.34 20.57
N CYS A 67 5.37 26.79 19.35
CA CYS A 67 6.57 26.60 18.55
C CYS A 67 7.14 27.94 18.06
N ASP A 68 6.29 28.95 17.81
CA ASP A 68 6.75 30.33 17.57
C ASP A 68 7.55 30.86 18.77
N ARG A 69 7.03 30.72 20.00
CA ARG A 69 7.73 31.19 21.22
C ARG A 69 8.98 30.40 21.55
N PHE A 70 9.01 29.09 21.32
CA PHE A 70 10.25 28.32 21.42
C PHE A 70 11.28 28.80 20.38
N SER A 71 10.85 29.10 19.16
CA SER A 71 11.75 29.57 18.08
C SER A 71 12.30 30.96 18.38
N GLU A 72 11.49 31.88 18.90
CA GLU A 72 11.94 33.19 19.40
C GLU A 72 12.97 33.03 20.53
N ALA A 73 12.67 32.17 21.52
CA ALA A 73 13.60 31.90 22.62
C ALA A 73 14.92 31.30 22.12
N ALA A 74 14.89 30.39 21.14
CA ALA A 74 16.09 29.85 20.51
C ALA A 74 16.86 30.93 19.73
N GLY A 75 16.17 31.87 19.08
CA GLY A 75 16.77 33.02 18.40
C GLY A 75 17.52 33.98 19.33
N GLU A 76 17.05 34.17 20.57
CA GLU A 76 17.77 34.98 21.58
C GLU A 76 19.09 34.34 22.02
N ARG A 77 19.19 33.01 21.95
CA ARG A 77 20.43 32.27 22.26
C ARG A 77 20.66 31.14 21.25
N PRO A 78 21.15 31.47 20.05
CA PRO A 78 21.34 30.50 18.97
C PRO A 78 22.27 29.34 19.36
N ASP A 79 23.24 29.59 20.24
CA ASP A 79 24.21 28.59 20.71
C ASP A 79 23.61 27.59 21.71
N SER A 80 22.47 27.89 22.35
CA SER A 80 21.87 27.01 23.36
C SER A 80 21.25 25.77 22.72
N ALA A 81 21.91 24.63 22.88
CA ALA A 81 21.41 23.33 22.41
C ALA A 81 20.04 22.99 23.02
N ALA A 82 19.83 23.24 24.32
CA ALA A 82 18.56 22.98 24.99
C ALA A 82 17.40 23.74 24.34
N ARG A 83 17.61 25.00 23.94
CA ARG A 83 16.56 25.79 23.27
C ARG A 83 16.25 25.28 21.87
N ARG A 84 17.28 24.86 21.12
CA ARG A 84 17.08 24.22 19.81
C ARG A 84 16.35 22.90 19.94
N GLU A 85 16.64 22.11 20.98
CA GLU A 85 15.92 20.88 21.30
C GLU A 85 14.45 21.13 21.64
N ASP A 86 14.13 22.18 22.39
CA ASP A 86 12.73 22.56 22.67
C ASP A 86 11.95 22.88 21.38
N VAL A 87 12.57 23.62 20.44
CA VAL A 87 12.01 23.87 19.10
C VAL A 87 11.76 22.55 18.37
N GLY A 88 12.77 21.67 18.34
CA GLY A 88 12.68 20.35 17.72
C GLY A 88 11.50 19.53 18.25
N ARG A 89 11.38 19.39 19.58
CA ARG A 89 10.31 18.64 20.24
C ARG A 89 8.92 19.25 20.02
N CYS A 90 8.82 20.58 19.97
CA CYS A 90 7.57 21.27 19.69
C CYS A 90 7.08 20.93 18.28
N PHE A 91 7.95 21.10 17.28
CA PHE A 91 7.62 20.80 15.89
C PHE A 91 7.41 19.31 15.65
N GLU A 92 8.13 18.42 16.34
CA GLU A 92 7.88 16.98 16.30
C GLU A 92 6.44 16.66 16.75
N THR A 93 6.03 17.19 17.90
CA THR A 93 4.68 16.96 18.45
C THR A 93 3.60 17.51 17.53
N TRP A 94 3.82 18.71 16.98
CA TRP A 94 2.89 19.30 16.02
C TRP A 94 2.81 18.49 14.73
N GLY A 95 3.94 18.10 14.16
CA GLY A 95 4.01 17.26 12.97
C GLY A 95 3.24 15.95 13.15
N TRP A 96 3.43 15.23 14.25
CA TRP A 96 2.71 13.97 14.51
C TRP A 96 1.20 14.17 14.64
N ARG A 97 0.73 15.23 15.32
CA ARG A 97 -0.71 15.54 15.41
C ARG A 97 -1.30 15.90 14.05
N THR A 98 -0.58 16.67 13.26
CA THR A 98 -0.98 17.04 11.89
C THR A 98 -1.04 15.81 10.98
N LEU A 99 -0.06 14.90 11.10
CA LEU A 99 -0.04 13.64 10.36
C LEU A 99 -1.21 12.72 10.75
N ALA A 100 -1.52 12.63 12.05
CA ALA A 100 -2.67 11.87 12.57
C ALA A 100 -4.03 12.41 12.07
N GLN A 101 -4.08 13.67 11.62
CA GLN A 101 -5.25 14.29 10.99
C GLN A 101 -5.29 14.10 9.46
N GLY A 102 -4.41 13.26 8.90
CA GLY A 102 -4.38 12.98 7.47
C GLY A 102 -3.79 14.10 6.62
N ARG A 103 -2.93 14.97 7.20
CA ARG A 103 -2.28 16.09 6.50
C ARG A 103 -0.76 15.86 6.37
N PRO A 104 -0.30 14.88 5.58
CA PRO A 104 1.10 14.47 5.57
C PRO A 104 2.04 15.50 4.94
N GLU A 105 1.58 16.29 3.97
CA GLU A 105 2.37 17.36 3.36
C GLU A 105 2.69 18.47 4.37
N GLU A 106 1.68 18.90 5.14
CA GLU A 106 1.86 19.90 6.21
C GLU A 106 2.74 19.33 7.33
N ALA A 107 2.55 18.08 7.72
CA ALA A 107 3.39 17.41 8.71
C ALA A 107 4.87 17.37 8.27
N ALA A 108 5.15 17.08 7.00
CA ALA A 108 6.51 17.09 6.47
C ALA A 108 7.19 18.47 6.59
N LEU A 109 6.44 19.56 6.36
CA LEU A 109 6.95 20.92 6.56
C LEU A 109 7.26 21.20 8.03
N LEU A 110 6.39 20.75 8.94
CA LEU A 110 6.59 20.91 10.39
C LEU A 110 7.84 20.15 10.88
N PHE A 111 8.02 18.90 10.45
CA PHE A 111 9.24 18.15 10.78
C PHE A 111 10.49 18.80 10.19
N GLY A 112 10.39 19.40 9.00
CA GLY A 112 11.47 20.21 8.41
C GLY A 112 11.87 21.42 9.25
N GLN A 113 10.92 22.11 9.90
CA GLN A 113 11.21 23.21 10.83
C GLN A 113 11.94 22.70 12.08
N GLY A 114 11.53 21.55 12.62
CA GLY A 114 12.26 20.90 13.73
C GLY A 114 13.69 20.53 13.35
N LEU A 115 13.88 19.94 12.16
CA LEU A 115 15.21 19.57 11.64
C LEU A 115 16.10 20.78 11.35
N ALA A 116 15.54 21.94 11.01
CA ALA A 116 16.32 23.17 10.86
C ALA A 116 16.95 23.61 12.20
N ALA A 117 16.29 23.35 13.33
CA ALA A 117 16.83 23.61 14.67
C ALA A 117 17.76 22.49 15.14
N VAL A 118 17.44 21.22 14.84
CA VAL A 118 18.20 20.04 15.27
C VAL A 118 18.38 19.06 14.09
N PRO A 119 19.40 19.27 13.22
CA PRO A 119 19.54 18.52 11.96
C PRO A 119 19.73 17.01 12.11
N ASP A 120 20.40 16.58 13.17
CA ASP A 120 20.76 15.18 13.42
C ASP A 120 19.89 14.55 14.53
N ASP A 121 18.68 15.05 14.77
CA ASP A 121 17.76 14.41 15.72
C ASP A 121 17.13 13.15 15.08
N PRO A 122 17.37 11.94 15.63
CA PRO A 122 16.88 10.71 15.02
C PRO A 122 15.36 10.56 15.07
N ALA A 123 14.66 11.20 16.01
CA ALA A 123 13.21 11.15 16.10
C ALA A 123 12.55 12.02 15.01
N LEU A 124 13.05 13.24 14.80
CA LEU A 124 12.64 14.13 13.73
C LEU A 124 12.98 13.58 12.34
N LEU A 125 14.17 12.98 12.15
CA LEU A 125 14.54 12.34 10.89
C LEU A 125 13.61 11.17 10.57
N LYS A 126 13.29 10.34 11.57
CA LYS A 126 12.27 9.29 11.46
C LYS A 126 10.90 9.87 11.10
N ALA A 127 10.48 10.92 11.79
CA ALA A 127 9.18 11.53 11.60
C ALA A 127 9.02 12.17 10.21
N ALA A 128 10.05 12.86 9.71
CA ALA A 128 10.12 13.39 8.36
C ALA A 128 10.01 12.28 7.31
N GLY A 129 10.74 11.17 7.51
CA GLY A 129 10.66 10.00 6.65
C GLY A 129 9.27 9.36 6.61
N VAL A 130 8.65 9.18 7.79
CA VAL A 130 7.27 8.66 7.89
C VAL A 130 6.27 9.61 7.20
N ALA A 131 6.39 10.92 7.43
CA ALA A 131 5.54 11.90 6.77
C ALA A 131 5.66 11.85 5.24
N ALA A 132 6.89 11.70 4.72
CA ALA A 132 7.15 11.57 3.29
C ALA A 132 6.51 10.30 2.69
N VAL A 133 6.57 9.16 3.39
CA VAL A 133 5.85 7.93 3.00
C VAL A 133 4.34 8.17 2.94
N HIS A 134 3.76 8.81 3.97
CA HIS A 134 2.35 9.18 3.93
C HIS A 134 2.04 10.27 2.88
N ALA A 135 2.98 11.11 2.48
CA ALA A 135 2.76 12.04 1.37
C ALA A 135 2.90 11.37 -0.01
N GLY A 136 3.15 10.05 -0.07
CA GLY A 136 3.44 9.33 -1.32
C GLY A 136 4.78 9.68 -1.95
N ARG A 137 5.64 10.41 -1.23
CA ARG A 137 6.98 10.79 -1.67
C ARG A 137 8.00 9.81 -1.10
N VAL A 138 7.94 8.58 -1.58
CA VAL A 138 8.80 7.47 -1.11
C VAL A 138 10.28 7.83 -1.29
N ASP A 139 10.63 8.50 -2.38
CA ASP A 139 12.00 8.91 -2.70
C ASP A 139 12.54 9.88 -1.63
N ASP A 140 11.74 10.86 -1.22
CA ASP A 140 12.09 11.82 -0.18
C ASP A 140 12.23 11.17 1.21
N ALA A 141 11.59 10.02 1.43
CA ALA A 141 11.61 9.34 2.72
C ALA A 141 12.95 8.64 3.01
N LEU A 142 13.65 8.17 1.98
CA LEU A 142 14.84 7.33 2.13
C LEU A 142 15.98 8.06 2.85
N GLY A 143 16.30 9.30 2.44
CA GLY A 143 17.40 10.07 3.01
C GLY A 143 17.30 10.28 4.54
N PRO A 144 16.19 10.86 5.04
CA PRO A 144 15.97 11.03 6.48
C PRO A 144 15.96 9.70 7.24
N LEU A 145 15.33 8.65 6.71
CA LEU A 145 15.29 7.34 7.38
C LEU A 145 16.66 6.67 7.45
N GLU A 146 17.45 6.74 6.37
CA GLU A 146 18.83 6.26 6.37
C GLU A 146 19.69 7.01 7.40
N ALA A 147 19.54 8.33 7.49
CA ALA A 147 20.22 9.15 8.49
C ALA A 147 19.82 8.74 9.92
N ALA A 148 18.51 8.60 10.19
CA ALA A 148 18.01 8.11 11.47
C ALA A 148 18.59 6.72 11.83
N ALA A 149 18.66 5.80 10.85
CA ALA A 149 19.20 4.45 11.04
C ALA A 149 20.72 4.41 11.29
N ARG A 150 21.47 5.43 10.87
CA ARG A 150 22.90 5.61 11.19
C ARG A 150 23.10 6.13 12.62
N LEU A 151 22.22 7.02 13.07
CA LEU A 151 22.32 7.68 14.38
C LEU A 151 21.80 6.81 15.52
N ARG A 152 20.74 6.03 15.29
CA ARG A 152 20.11 5.21 16.32
C ARG A 152 19.69 3.86 15.78
N ALA A 153 19.92 2.80 16.57
CA ALA A 153 19.29 1.51 16.34
C ALA A 153 17.78 1.62 16.64
N ASP A 154 16.97 1.76 15.60
CA ASP A 154 15.51 1.78 15.69
C ASP A 154 14.94 0.70 14.76
N ALA A 155 14.29 -0.31 15.36
CA ALA A 155 13.72 -1.44 14.63
C ALA A 155 12.65 -1.01 13.63
N GLN A 156 11.83 -0.01 13.99
CA GLN A 156 10.78 0.51 13.12
C GLN A 156 11.38 1.22 11.90
N VAL A 157 12.45 2.01 12.08
CA VAL A 157 13.15 2.67 10.97
C VAL A 157 13.77 1.64 10.03
N ARG A 158 14.46 0.62 10.57
CA ARG A 158 15.06 -0.43 9.74
C ARG A 158 14.01 -1.26 9.00
N MET A 159 12.91 -1.59 9.66
CA MET A 159 11.78 -2.28 9.04
C MET A 159 11.17 -1.44 7.90
N LEU A 160 10.98 -0.14 8.12
CA LEU A 160 10.45 0.76 7.11
C LEU A 160 11.39 0.84 5.89
N LEU A 161 12.69 1.08 6.11
CA LEU A 161 13.69 1.09 5.03
C LEU A 161 13.69 -0.23 4.24
N ALA A 162 13.62 -1.37 4.93
CA ALA A 162 13.56 -2.67 4.27
C ALA A 162 12.38 -2.78 3.30
N ARG A 163 11.19 -2.34 3.71
CA ARG A 163 9.99 -2.35 2.85
C ARG A 163 10.09 -1.37 1.70
N LEU A 164 10.63 -0.17 1.94
CA LEU A 164 10.80 0.84 0.89
C LEU A 164 11.78 0.35 -0.19
N TYR A 165 12.90 -0.28 0.17
CA TYR A 165 13.81 -0.83 -0.83
C TYR A 165 13.26 -2.05 -1.56
N ASP A 166 12.51 -2.94 -0.88
CA ASP A 166 11.84 -4.05 -1.57
C ASP A 166 10.88 -3.53 -2.65
N HIS A 167 10.11 -2.49 -2.31
CA HIS A 167 9.19 -1.83 -3.24
C HIS A 167 9.90 -1.18 -4.43
N ARG A 168 11.14 -0.69 -4.26
CA ARG A 168 11.96 -0.14 -5.35
C ARG A 168 12.68 -1.19 -6.20
N ASP A 169 12.45 -2.48 -5.98
CA ASP A 169 13.21 -3.56 -6.62
C ASP A 169 14.72 -3.47 -6.29
N GLU A 170 15.05 -3.04 -5.06
CA GLU A 170 16.42 -2.99 -4.48
C GLU A 170 16.57 -3.99 -3.30
N PRO A 171 16.37 -5.31 -3.52
CA PRO A 171 16.27 -6.29 -2.45
C PRO A 171 17.56 -6.45 -1.64
N GLU A 172 18.74 -6.16 -2.20
CA GLU A 172 20.03 -6.24 -1.50
C GLU A 172 20.08 -5.26 -0.32
N ARG A 173 19.59 -4.03 -0.53
CA ARG A 173 19.52 -3.00 0.52
C ARG A 173 18.47 -3.38 1.56
N ALA A 174 17.33 -3.89 1.12
CA ALA A 174 16.29 -4.39 2.03
C ALA A 174 16.83 -5.48 2.97
N VAL A 175 17.51 -6.49 2.41
CA VAL A 175 18.16 -7.57 3.15
C VAL A 175 19.20 -7.04 4.14
N ALA A 176 20.00 -6.04 3.76
CA ALA A 176 20.98 -5.42 4.67
C ALA A 176 20.30 -4.80 5.90
N HIS A 177 19.19 -4.07 5.74
CA HIS A 177 18.45 -3.50 6.86
C HIS A 177 17.80 -4.55 7.75
N LEU A 178 17.26 -5.61 7.16
CA LEU A 178 16.64 -6.72 7.90
C LEU A 178 17.68 -7.49 8.73
N ARG A 179 18.86 -7.78 8.15
CA ARG A 179 19.96 -8.42 8.88
C ARG A 179 20.47 -7.54 10.02
N ALA A 180 20.60 -6.23 9.79
CA ALA A 180 20.98 -5.29 10.83
C ALA A 180 19.95 -5.21 11.97
N LEU A 181 18.65 -5.29 11.65
CA LEU A 181 17.58 -5.35 12.64
C LEU A 181 17.65 -6.67 13.43
N LEU A 182 17.72 -7.81 12.76
CA LEU A 182 17.73 -9.14 13.37
C LEU A 182 19.01 -9.44 14.17
N ALA A 183 20.09 -8.71 13.93
CA ALA A 183 21.30 -8.77 14.74
C ALA A 183 21.08 -8.18 16.16
N VAL A 184 20.16 -7.21 16.30
CA VAL A 184 19.82 -6.57 17.57
C VAL A 184 18.60 -7.22 18.21
N ASP A 185 17.59 -7.56 17.39
CA ASP A 185 16.36 -8.23 17.82
C ASP A 185 16.13 -9.52 17.01
N PRO A 186 16.73 -10.65 17.42
CA PRO A 186 16.64 -11.92 16.69
C PRO A 186 15.23 -12.51 16.63
N VAL A 187 14.34 -12.11 17.54
CA VAL A 187 12.96 -12.62 17.68
C VAL A 187 11.93 -11.75 16.95
N HIS A 188 12.37 -10.77 16.16
CA HIS A 188 11.49 -9.93 15.37
C HIS A 188 10.86 -10.71 14.19
N ASP A 189 9.73 -11.36 14.46
CA ASP A 189 9.00 -12.25 13.54
C ASP A 189 8.77 -11.67 12.14
N GLU A 190 8.33 -10.41 12.06
CA GLU A 190 8.05 -9.79 10.76
C GLU A 190 9.32 -9.58 9.92
N ALA A 191 10.44 -9.22 10.56
CA ALA A 191 11.72 -9.03 9.89
C ALA A 191 12.26 -10.37 9.40
N ARG A 192 12.10 -11.42 10.22
CA ARG A 192 12.46 -12.80 9.82
C ARG A 192 11.67 -13.23 8.59
N ARG A 193 10.34 -13.10 8.60
CA ARG A 193 9.48 -13.47 7.47
C ARG A 193 9.83 -12.72 6.19
N LEU A 194 10.07 -11.41 6.28
CA LEU A 194 10.45 -10.62 5.11
C LEU A 194 11.85 -11.01 4.61
N LEU A 195 12.81 -11.23 5.50
CA LEU A 195 14.15 -11.67 5.11
C LEU A 195 14.08 -13.03 4.39
N ASP A 196 13.37 -14.00 4.95
CA ASP A 196 13.22 -15.32 4.35
C ASP A 196 12.56 -15.25 2.97
N LYS A 197 11.57 -14.36 2.79
CA LYS A 197 10.94 -14.07 1.49
C LYS A 197 11.97 -13.54 0.50
N LEU A 198 12.69 -12.47 0.85
CA LEU A 198 13.64 -11.84 -0.06
C LEU A 198 14.81 -12.75 -0.41
N GLU A 199 15.30 -13.57 0.53
CA GLU A 199 16.35 -14.54 0.26
C GLU A 199 15.87 -15.69 -0.65
N ARG A 200 14.61 -16.13 -0.54
CA ARG A 200 14.02 -17.07 -1.51
C ARG A 200 13.92 -16.45 -2.90
N GLU A 201 13.44 -15.22 -3.01
CA GLU A 201 13.35 -14.49 -4.28
C GLU A 201 14.73 -14.33 -4.93
N GLN A 202 15.73 -13.82 -4.19
CA GLN A 202 17.08 -13.65 -4.70
C GLN A 202 17.70 -14.96 -5.18
N ARG A 203 17.54 -16.06 -4.43
CA ARG A 203 18.05 -17.37 -4.86
C ARG A 203 17.41 -17.87 -6.14
N THR A 204 16.09 -17.74 -6.28
CA THR A 204 15.36 -18.20 -7.46
C THR A 204 15.62 -17.33 -8.67
N GLU A 205 15.70 -16.02 -8.48
CA GLU A 205 15.81 -15.04 -9.56
C GLU A 205 17.25 -14.70 -9.95
N ALA A 206 18.27 -15.18 -9.23
CA ALA A 206 19.68 -14.85 -9.46
C ALA A 206 20.13 -15.04 -10.92
N ALA A 207 19.58 -16.03 -11.62
CA ALA A 207 19.91 -16.35 -13.01
C ALA A 207 18.95 -15.73 -14.03
N PHE A 208 17.97 -14.92 -13.60
CA PHE A 208 16.96 -14.39 -14.50
C PHE A 208 17.53 -13.30 -15.40
N LEU A 209 17.17 -13.34 -16.67
CA LEU A 209 17.42 -12.27 -17.62
C LEU A 209 16.46 -11.12 -17.33
N ARG A 210 16.93 -9.89 -17.49
CA ARG A 210 16.14 -8.66 -17.40
C ARG A 210 16.01 -8.07 -18.80
N GLU A 211 14.77 -7.94 -19.27
CA GLU A 211 14.46 -7.44 -20.60
C GLU A 211 13.51 -6.23 -20.48
N PRO A 212 14.03 -4.99 -20.57
CA PRO A 212 13.21 -3.78 -20.62
C PRO A 212 12.46 -3.70 -21.94
N VAL A 213 11.13 -3.60 -21.90
CA VAL A 213 10.25 -3.52 -23.07
C VAL A 213 9.14 -2.50 -22.82
N GLY A 214 9.32 -1.28 -23.33
CA GLY A 214 8.33 -0.21 -23.19
C GLY A 214 8.04 0.11 -21.72
N ALA A 215 6.77 -0.02 -21.32
CA ALA A 215 6.29 0.21 -19.96
C ALA A 215 6.60 -0.93 -18.96
N PHE A 216 7.31 -1.97 -19.38
CA PHE A 216 7.53 -3.17 -18.58
C PHE A 216 9.01 -3.56 -18.52
N VAL A 217 9.42 -4.22 -17.43
CA VAL A 217 10.67 -4.97 -17.36
C VAL A 217 10.32 -6.43 -17.14
N LEU A 218 10.58 -7.28 -18.13
CA LEU A 218 10.34 -8.71 -18.02
C LEU A 218 11.54 -9.40 -17.38
N ARG A 219 11.30 -10.22 -16.35
CA ARG A 219 12.31 -10.99 -15.62
C ARG A 219 11.99 -12.48 -15.76
N TYR A 220 12.91 -13.27 -16.30
CA TYR A 220 12.66 -14.69 -16.60
C TYR A 220 13.94 -15.52 -16.68
N ARG A 221 13.84 -16.83 -16.41
CA ARG A 221 14.96 -17.76 -16.57
C ARG A 221 15.39 -17.90 -18.04
N PRO A 222 16.69 -18.03 -18.35
CA PRO A 222 17.14 -18.42 -19.68
C PRO A 222 16.42 -19.68 -20.18
N GLY A 223 15.89 -19.64 -21.40
CA GLY A 223 15.18 -20.76 -22.02
C GLY A 223 13.65 -20.72 -21.93
N VAL A 224 13.04 -19.69 -21.31
CA VAL A 224 11.59 -19.45 -21.51
C VAL A 224 11.32 -19.26 -23.01
N ASP A 225 10.23 -19.84 -23.50
CA ASP A 225 9.86 -19.79 -24.92
C ASP A 225 9.60 -18.33 -25.40
N ALA A 226 10.07 -18.01 -26.60
CA ALA A 226 9.98 -16.64 -27.13
C ALA A 226 8.56 -16.26 -27.55
N ASP A 227 7.76 -17.21 -28.05
CA ASP A 227 6.35 -16.97 -28.35
C ASP A 227 5.53 -16.73 -27.08
N ALA A 228 5.82 -17.48 -26.01
CA ALA A 228 5.21 -17.26 -24.71
C ALA A 228 5.50 -15.85 -24.17
N ARG A 229 6.77 -15.39 -24.23
CA ARG A 229 7.13 -14.02 -23.82
C ARG A 229 6.41 -12.97 -24.65
N ARG A 230 6.35 -13.13 -25.98
CA ARG A 230 5.60 -12.24 -26.88
C ARG A 230 4.12 -12.20 -26.54
N ALA A 231 3.50 -13.34 -26.24
CA ALA A 231 2.09 -13.42 -25.86
C ALA A 231 1.80 -12.70 -24.54
N VAL A 232 2.66 -12.87 -23.54
CA VAL A 232 2.56 -12.14 -22.26
C VAL A 232 2.69 -10.64 -22.48
N LEU A 233 3.70 -10.18 -23.22
CA LEU A 233 3.90 -8.75 -23.53
C LEU A 233 2.69 -8.16 -24.28
N ALA A 234 2.14 -8.88 -25.27
CA ALA A 234 0.95 -8.42 -26.00
C ALA A 234 -0.30 -8.32 -25.10
N ALA A 235 -0.42 -9.22 -24.13
CA ALA A 235 -1.51 -9.20 -23.15
C ALA A 235 -1.31 -8.08 -22.11
N LEU A 236 -0.08 -7.84 -21.63
CA LEU A 236 0.27 -6.70 -20.77
C LEU A 236 -0.05 -5.36 -21.43
N GLU A 237 0.31 -5.17 -22.71
CA GLU A 237 0.00 -3.92 -23.40
C GLU A 237 -1.52 -3.76 -23.64
N THR A 238 -2.26 -4.86 -23.80
CA THR A 238 -3.72 -4.83 -23.86
C THR A 238 -4.33 -4.42 -22.53
N ALA A 239 -3.84 -5.01 -21.43
CA ALA A 239 -4.20 -4.65 -20.06
C ALA A 239 -3.93 -3.17 -19.80
N ARG A 240 -2.73 -2.69 -20.16
CA ARG A 240 -2.31 -1.29 -20.03
C ARG A 240 -3.27 -0.34 -20.73
N ARG A 241 -3.50 -0.52 -22.03
CA ARG A 241 -4.43 0.34 -22.79
C ARG A 241 -5.81 0.38 -22.17
N ARG A 242 -6.33 -0.76 -21.72
CA ARG A 242 -7.66 -0.87 -21.11
C ARG A 242 -7.73 -0.14 -19.77
N VAL A 243 -6.79 -0.39 -18.87
CA VAL A 243 -6.75 0.24 -17.55
C VAL A 243 -6.49 1.73 -17.66
N VAL A 244 -5.55 2.17 -18.52
CA VAL A 244 -5.27 3.59 -18.76
C VAL A 244 -6.49 4.30 -19.33
N ALA A 245 -7.24 3.70 -20.27
CA ALA A 245 -8.46 4.31 -20.79
C ALA A 245 -9.53 4.51 -19.70
N GLN A 246 -9.66 3.54 -18.78
CA GLN A 246 -10.67 3.57 -17.72
C GLN A 246 -10.25 4.41 -16.52
N LEU A 247 -8.99 4.36 -16.09
CA LEU A 247 -8.52 5.10 -14.92
C LEU A 247 -7.91 6.44 -15.30
N GLY A 248 -7.34 6.61 -16.49
CA GLY A 248 -6.69 7.84 -16.95
C GLY A 248 -5.24 8.00 -16.47
N ASP A 249 -4.56 6.91 -16.12
CA ASP A 249 -3.20 6.89 -15.57
C ASP A 249 -2.59 5.51 -15.80
N ALA A 250 -1.28 5.49 -16.00
CA ALA A 250 -0.52 4.31 -16.35
C ALA A 250 0.20 3.66 -15.14
N GLY A 251 -0.06 4.16 -13.93
CA GLY A 251 0.58 3.70 -12.72
C GLY A 251 2.09 3.89 -12.75
N PRO A 252 2.83 3.05 -12.01
CA PRO A 252 4.28 3.12 -11.97
C PRO A 252 4.85 2.50 -13.26
N GLU A 253 5.46 3.31 -14.14
CA GLU A 253 6.20 2.80 -15.30
C GLU A 253 7.71 3.01 -15.10
N PRO A 254 8.56 1.97 -15.32
CA PRO A 254 8.19 0.64 -15.80
C PRO A 254 7.67 -0.30 -14.68
N VAL A 255 6.71 -1.17 -15.01
CA VAL A 255 6.26 -2.25 -14.11
C VAL A 255 7.15 -3.48 -14.27
N SER A 256 7.69 -3.99 -13.16
CA SER A 256 8.43 -5.27 -13.16
C SER A 256 7.47 -6.45 -13.27
N VAL A 257 7.71 -7.33 -14.24
CA VAL A 257 6.94 -8.55 -14.47
C VAL A 257 7.86 -9.76 -14.38
N VAL A 258 7.63 -10.66 -13.42
CA VAL A 258 8.48 -11.83 -13.18
C VAL A 258 7.76 -13.10 -13.61
N LEU A 259 8.38 -13.84 -14.53
CA LEU A 259 7.85 -15.10 -15.05
C LEU A 259 8.51 -16.27 -14.33
N TYR A 260 7.70 -17.09 -13.67
CA TYR A 260 8.17 -18.28 -12.96
C TYR A 260 7.67 -19.55 -13.63
N GLU A 261 8.39 -20.65 -13.47
CA GLU A 261 7.75 -21.96 -13.62
C GLU A 261 6.75 -22.18 -12.48
N ARG A 262 5.65 -22.92 -12.71
CA ARG A 262 4.59 -23.11 -11.69
C ARG A 262 5.11 -23.56 -10.31
N GLY A 263 6.05 -24.50 -10.26
CA GLY A 263 6.62 -24.96 -8.99
C GLY A 263 7.35 -23.83 -8.24
N GLN A 264 8.20 -23.10 -8.97
CA GLN A 264 8.94 -21.96 -8.44
C GLN A 264 8.00 -20.84 -7.95
N PHE A 265 6.89 -20.61 -8.64
CA PHE A 265 5.91 -19.60 -8.26
C PHE A 265 5.36 -19.88 -6.85
N SER A 266 4.90 -21.11 -6.59
CA SER A 266 4.40 -21.51 -5.27
C SER A 266 5.49 -21.44 -4.20
N ASP A 267 6.71 -21.87 -4.50
CA ASP A 267 7.84 -21.84 -3.55
C ASP A 267 8.26 -20.42 -3.16
N VAL A 268 8.25 -19.49 -4.12
CA VAL A 268 8.63 -18.09 -3.91
C VAL A 268 7.54 -17.33 -3.18
N THR A 269 6.30 -17.42 -3.67
CA THR A 269 5.18 -16.61 -3.18
C THR A 269 4.52 -17.18 -1.93
N GLY A 270 4.72 -18.47 -1.63
CA GLY A 270 3.98 -19.20 -0.61
C GLY A 270 2.49 -19.34 -0.94
N SER A 271 2.10 -19.08 -2.19
CA SER A 271 0.71 -19.12 -2.63
C SER A 271 0.28 -20.53 -3.04
N HIS A 272 -1.02 -20.79 -2.95
CA HIS A 272 -1.60 -22.05 -3.39
C HIS A 272 -1.52 -22.21 -4.92
N ALA A 273 -1.46 -23.45 -5.39
CA ALA A 273 -1.28 -23.77 -6.81
C ALA A 273 -2.38 -23.23 -7.76
N TRP A 274 -3.50 -22.74 -7.23
CA TRP A 274 -4.59 -22.16 -8.01
C TRP A 274 -4.42 -20.65 -8.27
N VAL A 275 -3.46 -19.98 -7.63
CA VAL A 275 -3.15 -18.57 -7.88
C VAL A 275 -2.51 -18.45 -9.27
N ASN A 276 -3.17 -17.72 -10.16
CA ASN A 276 -2.76 -17.60 -11.57
C ASN A 276 -2.00 -16.30 -11.88
N GLY A 277 -1.87 -15.40 -10.90
CA GLY A 277 -1.18 -14.12 -10.99
C GLY A 277 -1.11 -13.49 -9.61
N LEU A 278 -0.12 -12.63 -9.40
CA LEU A 278 0.00 -11.87 -8.17
C LEU A 278 0.67 -10.52 -8.41
N PHE A 279 0.04 -9.45 -7.94
CA PHE A 279 0.68 -8.15 -7.74
C PHE A 279 1.09 -7.93 -6.28
N ASP A 280 2.39 -7.80 -6.02
CA ASP A 280 2.98 -7.43 -4.72
C ASP A 280 3.89 -6.20 -4.78
N GLY A 281 3.67 -5.34 -5.79
CA GLY A 281 4.63 -4.32 -6.24
C GLY A 281 5.33 -4.73 -7.53
N ARG A 282 5.34 -6.03 -7.83
CA ARG A 282 5.70 -6.62 -9.12
C ARG A 282 4.56 -7.52 -9.58
N ILE A 283 4.37 -7.66 -10.88
CA ILE A 283 3.45 -8.67 -11.42
C ILE A 283 4.21 -9.99 -11.50
N ARG A 284 3.79 -11.00 -10.75
CA ARG A 284 4.36 -12.35 -10.77
C ARG A 284 3.41 -13.27 -11.50
N LEU A 285 3.92 -13.95 -12.53
CA LEU A 285 3.12 -14.81 -13.40
C LEU A 285 3.69 -16.22 -13.44
N PRO A 286 2.92 -17.25 -13.04
CA PRO A 286 3.31 -18.64 -13.27
C PRO A 286 3.08 -19.03 -14.74
N LEU A 287 4.13 -19.53 -15.38
CA LEU A 287 4.08 -20.17 -16.68
C LEU A 287 3.81 -21.67 -16.49
N GLY A 288 2.69 -22.13 -17.03
CA GLY A 288 2.41 -23.55 -17.21
C GLY A 288 3.10 -24.12 -18.47
N PRO A 289 2.95 -25.42 -18.72
CA PRO A 289 3.44 -26.06 -19.95
C PRO A 289 2.79 -25.47 -21.22
N ALA A 290 1.60 -24.89 -21.09
CA ALA A 290 0.96 -24.08 -22.10
C ALA A 290 0.40 -22.80 -21.45
N LEU A 291 0.43 -21.70 -22.21
CA LEU A 291 -0.23 -20.47 -21.80
C LEU A 291 -1.76 -20.62 -21.89
N PRO A 292 -2.52 -19.87 -21.06
CA PRO A 292 -3.96 -19.73 -21.23
C PRO A 292 -4.32 -19.20 -22.62
N ALA A 293 -5.60 -19.33 -22.99
CA ALA A 293 -6.08 -18.70 -24.22
C ALA A 293 -5.83 -17.19 -24.17
N ARG A 294 -5.56 -16.57 -25.34
CA ARG A 294 -5.19 -15.14 -25.42
C ARG A 294 -6.15 -14.22 -24.65
N GLY A 295 -7.46 -14.49 -24.73
CA GLY A 295 -8.47 -13.70 -24.01
C GLY A 295 -8.41 -13.88 -22.49
N GLU A 296 -8.12 -15.09 -22.00
CA GLU A 296 -7.95 -15.37 -20.57
C GLU A 296 -6.69 -14.71 -20.02
N LEU A 297 -5.57 -14.85 -20.75
CA LEU A 297 -4.31 -14.21 -20.37
C LEU A 297 -4.44 -12.69 -20.33
N ALA A 298 -5.16 -12.09 -21.29
CA ALA A 298 -5.43 -10.66 -21.29
C ALA A 298 -6.29 -10.21 -20.10
N ARG A 299 -7.31 -10.98 -19.70
CA ARG A 299 -8.13 -10.67 -18.52
C ARG A 299 -7.29 -10.73 -17.24
N LEU A 300 -6.57 -11.84 -17.05
CA LEU A 300 -5.67 -12.03 -15.92
C LEU A 300 -4.66 -10.87 -15.79
N LEU A 301 -3.96 -10.53 -16.87
CA LEU A 301 -2.99 -9.43 -16.81
C LEU A 301 -3.64 -8.06 -16.68
N THR A 302 -4.91 -7.91 -17.09
CA THR A 302 -5.70 -6.69 -16.80
C THR A 302 -5.98 -6.58 -15.30
N HIS A 303 -6.30 -7.69 -14.63
CA HIS A 303 -6.48 -7.75 -13.19
C HIS A 303 -5.19 -7.34 -12.45
N GLU A 304 -4.07 -8.01 -12.76
CA GLU A 304 -2.80 -7.74 -12.07
C GLU A 304 -2.27 -6.32 -12.33
N TYR A 305 -2.42 -5.82 -13.56
CA TYR A 305 -2.03 -4.45 -13.90
C TYR A 305 -2.98 -3.41 -13.27
N ALA A 306 -4.27 -3.73 -13.12
CA ALA A 306 -5.21 -2.86 -12.40
C ALA A 306 -4.77 -2.63 -10.96
N HIS A 307 -4.32 -3.67 -10.24
CA HIS A 307 -3.78 -3.51 -8.89
C HIS A 307 -2.62 -2.51 -8.85
N ALA A 308 -1.71 -2.53 -9.83
CA ALA A 308 -0.61 -1.58 -9.91
C ALA A 308 -1.09 -0.13 -10.02
N VAL A 309 -2.07 0.14 -10.90
CA VAL A 309 -2.59 1.49 -11.13
C VAL A 309 -3.47 1.96 -9.96
N ILE A 310 -4.31 1.09 -9.39
CA ILE A 310 -5.16 1.42 -8.24
C ILE A 310 -4.28 1.72 -7.02
N HIS A 311 -3.27 0.89 -6.76
CA HIS A 311 -2.31 1.11 -5.68
C HIS A 311 -1.57 2.44 -5.85
N HIS A 312 -1.07 2.75 -7.04
CA HIS A 312 -0.43 4.02 -7.34
C HIS A 312 -1.35 5.22 -7.08
N ARG A 313 -2.56 5.19 -7.65
CA ARG A 313 -3.57 6.26 -7.54
C ARG A 313 -4.02 6.52 -6.10
N ALA A 314 -4.28 5.45 -5.36
CA ALA A 314 -4.70 5.55 -3.97
C ALA A 314 -3.51 5.63 -3.00
N ARG A 315 -2.27 5.63 -3.49
CA ARG A 315 -1.04 5.54 -2.69
C ARG A 315 -1.09 4.42 -1.64
N GLY A 316 -1.60 3.26 -2.04
CA GLY A 316 -1.77 2.09 -1.16
C GLY A 316 -2.90 2.20 -0.12
N ARG A 317 -3.77 3.23 -0.16
CA ARG A 317 -4.85 3.44 0.83
C ARG A 317 -6.21 2.91 0.44
N ALA A 318 -6.40 2.48 -0.81
CA ALA A 318 -7.66 1.87 -1.21
C ALA A 318 -7.87 0.55 -0.45
N PRO A 319 -9.02 0.33 0.22
CA PRO A 319 -9.28 -0.90 0.96
C PRO A 319 -9.25 -2.13 0.02
N ARG A 320 -8.98 -3.32 0.56
CA ARG A 320 -8.81 -4.54 -0.26
C ARG A 320 -10.03 -4.83 -1.10
N TRP A 321 -11.23 -4.69 -0.54
CA TRP A 321 -12.46 -4.92 -1.32
C TRP A 321 -12.57 -3.99 -2.53
N LEU A 322 -12.13 -2.72 -2.43
CA LEU A 322 -12.18 -1.78 -3.55
C LEU A 322 -11.18 -2.18 -4.63
N GLN A 323 -9.98 -2.59 -4.21
CA GLN A 323 -8.92 -3.03 -5.10
C GLN A 323 -9.35 -4.27 -5.90
N GLU A 324 -9.81 -5.32 -5.21
CA GLU A 324 -10.25 -6.56 -5.85
C GLU A 324 -11.53 -6.36 -6.69
N GLY A 325 -12.50 -5.59 -6.21
CA GLY A 325 -13.73 -5.31 -6.96
C GLY A 325 -13.47 -4.51 -8.24
N LEU A 326 -12.63 -3.47 -8.17
CA LEU A 326 -12.32 -2.64 -9.34
C LEU A 326 -11.41 -3.38 -10.33
N ALA A 327 -10.45 -4.18 -9.86
CA ALA A 327 -9.66 -5.05 -10.73
C ALA A 327 -10.55 -6.03 -11.51
N GLN A 328 -11.56 -6.63 -10.87
CA GLN A 328 -12.54 -7.52 -11.50
C GLN A 328 -13.41 -6.81 -12.55
N VAL A 329 -13.87 -5.59 -12.29
CA VAL A 329 -14.59 -4.79 -13.30
C VAL A 329 -13.67 -4.47 -14.48
N LEU A 330 -12.42 -4.09 -14.21
CA LEU A 330 -11.46 -3.72 -15.24
C LEU A 330 -11.08 -4.92 -16.11
N GLU A 331 -10.95 -6.14 -15.59
CA GLU A 331 -10.76 -7.36 -16.42
C GLU A 331 -12.03 -7.74 -17.21
N GLY A 332 -13.17 -7.11 -16.94
CA GLY A 332 -14.42 -7.26 -17.68
C GLY A 332 -15.40 -8.27 -17.08
N ARG A 333 -15.30 -8.58 -15.78
CA ARG A 333 -16.36 -9.31 -15.08
C ARG A 333 -17.58 -8.42 -14.88
N ALA A 334 -18.76 -9.02 -14.96
CA ALA A 334 -20.02 -8.43 -14.53
C ALA A 334 -20.40 -9.01 -13.17
N ALA A 335 -20.96 -8.18 -12.30
CA ALA A 335 -21.50 -8.63 -11.03
C ALA A 335 -22.73 -9.52 -11.24
N ASP A 336 -22.82 -10.62 -10.49
CA ASP A 336 -24.03 -11.44 -10.39
C ASP A 336 -24.66 -11.25 -9.00
N PRO A 337 -25.79 -10.51 -8.88
CA PRO A 337 -26.45 -10.26 -7.61
C PRO A 337 -26.84 -11.54 -6.84
N ALA A 338 -27.09 -12.65 -7.54
CA ALA A 338 -27.46 -13.91 -6.89
C ALA A 338 -26.30 -14.53 -6.12
N LEU A 339 -25.06 -14.37 -6.60
CA LEU A 339 -23.85 -14.85 -5.93
C LEU A 339 -23.50 -13.97 -4.71
N ALA A 340 -23.80 -12.67 -4.79
CA ALA A 340 -23.57 -11.70 -3.73
C ALA A 340 -24.54 -11.86 -2.54
N ALA A 341 -25.73 -12.42 -2.73
CA ALA A 341 -26.81 -12.45 -1.73
C ALA A 341 -26.59 -13.39 -0.52
N SER A 342 -25.43 -14.04 -0.41
CA SER A 342 -25.19 -15.13 0.52
C SER A 342 -24.59 -14.72 1.89
N GLY A 343 -24.43 -13.42 2.18
CA GLY A 343 -23.86 -12.94 3.44
C GLY A 343 -24.38 -11.58 3.90
N GLY A 344 -24.55 -11.41 5.22
CA GLY A 344 -24.89 -10.11 5.81
C GLY A 344 -23.78 -9.08 5.58
N LEU A 345 -24.03 -8.08 4.72
CA LEU A 345 -23.00 -7.16 4.24
C LEU A 345 -22.70 -6.02 5.21
N THR A 346 -21.44 -5.93 5.63
CA THR A 346 -20.79 -4.72 6.15
C THR A 346 -19.44 -4.56 5.44
N LEU A 347 -18.94 -3.35 5.22
CA LEU A 347 -17.65 -3.13 4.56
C LEU A 347 -16.49 -3.66 5.41
N SER A 348 -16.59 -3.59 6.73
CA SER A 348 -15.61 -4.23 7.62
C SER A 348 -15.64 -5.75 7.50
N GLY A 349 -16.84 -6.35 7.40
CA GLY A 349 -16.99 -7.79 7.16
C GLY A 349 -16.47 -8.19 5.79
N LEU A 350 -16.68 -7.35 4.77
CA LEU A 350 -16.17 -7.55 3.42
C LEU A 350 -14.64 -7.49 3.38
N GLU A 351 -14.03 -6.52 4.06
CA GLU A 351 -12.56 -6.43 4.17
C GLU A 351 -11.96 -7.68 4.82
N ALA A 352 -12.60 -8.20 5.88
CA ALA A 352 -12.20 -9.44 6.53
C ALA A 352 -12.41 -10.66 5.61
N LEU A 353 -13.50 -10.69 4.84
CA LEU A 353 -13.84 -11.80 3.97
C LEU A 353 -12.88 -11.91 2.79
N VAL A 354 -12.53 -10.78 2.16
CA VAL A 354 -11.57 -10.68 1.05
C VAL A 354 -10.16 -11.14 1.45
N THR A 355 -9.84 -11.10 2.75
CA THR A 355 -8.54 -11.49 3.32
C THR A 355 -8.58 -12.83 4.06
N ASP A 356 -9.70 -13.56 3.98
CA ASP A 356 -9.91 -14.80 4.70
C ASP A 356 -8.93 -15.89 4.19
N PRO A 357 -8.26 -16.63 5.08
CA PRO A 357 -7.37 -17.71 4.66
C PRO A 357 -8.11 -18.89 4.01
N ASP A 358 -9.42 -19.06 4.24
CA ASP A 358 -10.23 -20.04 3.54
C ASP A 358 -10.55 -19.55 2.12
N PRO A 359 -10.07 -20.24 1.07
CA PRO A 359 -10.29 -19.82 -0.32
C PRO A 359 -11.76 -19.69 -0.71
N ARG A 360 -12.65 -20.51 -0.13
CA ARG A 360 -14.10 -20.44 -0.43
C ARG A 360 -14.71 -19.17 0.13
N ARG A 361 -14.28 -18.76 1.32
CA ARG A 361 -14.72 -17.54 1.97
C ARG A 361 -14.15 -16.31 1.27
N ALA A 362 -12.86 -16.32 0.94
CA ALA A 362 -12.22 -15.29 0.13
C ALA A 362 -12.94 -15.08 -1.21
N HIS A 363 -13.30 -16.17 -1.89
CA HIS A 363 -14.05 -16.09 -3.13
C HIS A 363 -15.40 -15.40 -2.98
N ALA A 364 -16.18 -15.72 -1.94
CA ALA A 364 -17.42 -15.00 -1.65
C ALA A 364 -17.18 -13.50 -1.38
N GLY A 365 -16.06 -13.17 -0.74
CA GLY A 365 -15.60 -11.78 -0.57
C GLY A 365 -15.34 -11.08 -1.89
N TYR A 366 -14.72 -11.76 -2.86
CA TYR A 366 -14.47 -11.17 -4.18
C TYR A 366 -15.75 -10.93 -4.99
N GLU A 367 -16.74 -11.83 -4.90
CA GLU A 367 -18.04 -11.63 -5.56
C GLU A 367 -18.80 -10.44 -4.95
N LEU A 368 -18.79 -10.32 -3.61
CA LEU A 368 -19.36 -9.17 -2.91
C LEU A 368 -18.62 -7.86 -3.24
N ALA A 369 -17.29 -7.90 -3.31
CA ALA A 369 -16.47 -6.75 -3.71
C ALA A 369 -16.79 -6.29 -5.13
N LEU A 370 -16.94 -7.22 -6.08
CA LEU A 370 -17.36 -6.93 -7.44
C LEU A 370 -18.75 -6.28 -7.47
N PHE A 371 -19.72 -6.82 -6.72
CA PHE A 371 -21.06 -6.23 -6.60
C PHE A 371 -21.03 -4.80 -6.07
N VAL A 372 -20.32 -4.57 -4.96
CA VAL A 372 -20.20 -3.24 -4.33
C VAL A 372 -19.56 -2.23 -5.29
N VAL A 373 -18.48 -2.60 -5.96
CA VAL A 373 -17.80 -1.70 -6.90
C VAL A 373 -18.64 -1.45 -8.15
N ALA A 374 -19.35 -2.47 -8.66
CA ALA A 374 -20.27 -2.30 -9.77
C ALA A 374 -21.39 -1.30 -9.43
N ASP A 375 -22.02 -1.41 -8.25
CA ASP A 375 -23.05 -0.47 -7.81
C ASP A 375 -22.50 0.97 -7.63
N LEU A 376 -21.27 1.13 -7.13
CA LEU A 376 -20.61 2.44 -7.07
C LEU A 376 -20.37 3.03 -8.46
N LEU A 377 -19.99 2.20 -9.44
CA LEU A 377 -19.80 2.61 -10.83
C LEU A 377 -21.13 2.95 -11.51
N ASP A 378 -22.21 2.21 -11.22
CA ASP A 378 -23.53 2.52 -11.75
C ASP A 378 -24.07 3.86 -11.24
N ARG A 379 -23.74 4.24 -9.99
CA ARG A 379 -24.18 5.50 -9.38
C ARG A 379 -23.43 6.73 -9.86
N GLY A 380 -22.10 6.62 -9.99
CA GLY A 380 -21.23 7.80 -10.22
C GLY A 380 -20.35 7.71 -11.45
N GLY A 381 -20.38 6.58 -12.16
CA GLY A 381 -19.48 6.30 -13.26
C GLY A 381 -18.01 6.18 -12.85
N MET A 382 -17.18 5.99 -13.86
CA MET A 382 -15.73 5.86 -13.68
C MET A 382 -15.07 7.17 -13.23
N GLU A 383 -15.65 8.33 -13.54
CA GLU A 383 -15.15 9.63 -13.08
C GLU A 383 -15.21 9.76 -11.55
N SER A 384 -16.35 9.40 -10.94
CA SER A 384 -16.48 9.35 -9.48
C SER A 384 -15.51 8.35 -8.85
N MET A 385 -15.31 7.19 -9.50
CA MET A 385 -14.32 6.21 -9.02
C MET A 385 -12.90 6.77 -9.04
N ARG A 386 -12.50 7.49 -10.11
CA ARG A 386 -11.20 8.19 -10.17
C ARG A 386 -11.08 9.23 -9.07
N ALA A 387 -12.14 10.02 -8.82
CA ALA A 387 -12.17 11.00 -7.75
C ALA A 387 -12.03 10.34 -6.37
N LEU A 388 -12.69 9.20 -6.14
CA LEU A 388 -12.54 8.41 -4.91
C LEU A 388 -11.08 7.99 -4.71
N LEU A 389 -10.46 7.36 -5.70
CA LEU A 389 -9.06 6.95 -5.62
C LEU A 389 -8.12 8.12 -5.35
N ALA A 390 -8.35 9.28 -5.98
CA ALA A 390 -7.56 10.48 -5.76
C ALA A 390 -7.68 11.02 -4.32
N ARG A 391 -8.88 11.01 -3.72
CA ARG A 391 -9.09 11.41 -2.31
C ARG A 391 -8.40 10.46 -1.34
N LEU A 392 -8.45 9.16 -1.61
CA LEU A 392 -7.69 8.16 -0.84
C LEU A 392 -6.17 8.39 -0.98
N GLY A 393 -5.70 8.71 -2.19
CA GLY A 393 -4.32 9.15 -2.43
C GLY A 393 -3.94 10.42 -1.66
N ALA A 394 -4.88 11.34 -1.46
CA ALA A 394 -4.69 12.55 -0.65
C ALA A 394 -4.72 12.30 0.87
N GLY A 395 -4.97 11.05 1.32
CA GLY A 395 -4.94 10.68 2.73
C GLY A 395 -6.29 10.65 3.43
N GLU A 396 -7.39 10.92 2.71
CA GLU A 396 -8.74 10.76 3.25
C GLU A 396 -9.05 9.28 3.53
N THR A 397 -9.81 9.00 4.58
CA THR A 397 -10.32 7.65 4.82
C THR A 397 -11.44 7.33 3.84
N ILE A 398 -11.72 6.05 3.61
CA ILE A 398 -12.87 5.65 2.78
C ILE A 398 -14.20 6.19 3.32
N ALA A 399 -14.32 6.31 4.65
CA ALA A 399 -15.51 6.83 5.33
C ALA A 399 -15.70 8.34 5.08
N ASP A 400 -14.62 9.10 4.90
CA ASP A 400 -14.67 10.53 4.61
C ASP A 400 -14.77 10.82 3.11
N ALA A 401 -14.06 10.04 2.29
CA ALA A 401 -13.96 10.23 0.85
C ALA A 401 -15.25 9.84 0.12
N ALA A 402 -15.84 8.68 0.46
CA ALA A 402 -17.01 8.17 -0.24
C ALA A 402 -18.23 9.11 -0.17
N PRO A 403 -18.62 9.71 0.98
CA PRO A 403 -19.74 10.64 1.03
C PRO A 403 -19.51 11.92 0.24
N ARG A 404 -18.26 12.39 0.16
CA ARG A 404 -17.93 13.60 -0.62
C ARG A 404 -17.99 13.37 -2.13
N VAL A 405 -17.75 12.13 -2.56
CA VAL A 405 -17.78 11.76 -3.99
C VAL A 405 -19.19 11.36 -4.41
N TYR A 406 -19.85 10.51 -3.63
CA TYR A 406 -21.13 9.91 -4.00
C TYR A 406 -22.35 10.60 -3.38
N GLY A 407 -22.17 11.43 -2.37
CA GLY A 407 -23.27 12.10 -1.65
C GLY A 407 -23.96 11.24 -0.59
N TRP A 408 -23.46 10.02 -0.32
CA TRP A 408 -24.06 9.07 0.62
C TRP A 408 -23.06 8.60 1.68
N ARG A 409 -23.53 8.45 2.91
CA ARG A 409 -22.73 7.82 3.96
C ARG A 409 -22.59 6.33 3.66
N LEU A 410 -21.41 5.75 3.93
CA LEU A 410 -21.18 4.32 3.71
C LEU A 410 -22.22 3.44 4.43
N ALA A 411 -22.63 3.80 5.65
CA ALA A 411 -23.66 3.07 6.38
C ALA A 411 -25.03 3.06 5.67
N GLU A 412 -25.35 4.11 4.90
CA GLU A 412 -26.59 4.18 4.11
C GLU A 412 -26.49 3.26 2.89
N LEU A 413 -25.34 3.24 2.22
CA LEU A 413 -25.06 2.32 1.11
C LEU A 413 -25.07 0.86 1.59
N GLU A 414 -24.41 0.54 2.70
CA GLU A 414 -24.44 -0.79 3.31
C GLU A 414 -25.86 -1.26 3.63
N SER A 415 -26.70 -0.35 4.13
CA SER A 415 -28.11 -0.66 4.42
C SER A 415 -28.91 -0.91 3.14
N GLN A 416 -28.61 -0.20 2.04
CA GLN A 416 -29.22 -0.43 0.74
C GLN A 416 -28.79 -1.78 0.15
N TRP A 417 -27.48 -2.07 0.16
CA TRP A 417 -26.94 -3.33 -0.34
C TRP A 417 -27.50 -4.52 0.44
N ARG A 418 -27.60 -4.45 1.78
CA ARG A 418 -28.24 -5.50 2.58
C ARG A 418 -29.67 -5.81 2.12
N ARG A 419 -30.48 -4.78 1.86
CA ARG A 419 -31.85 -4.96 1.34
C ARG A 419 -31.87 -5.59 -0.05
N LEU A 420 -30.97 -5.20 -0.94
CA LEU A 420 -30.87 -5.76 -2.30
C LEU A 420 -30.44 -7.23 -2.29
N LEU A 421 -29.64 -7.62 -1.30
CA LEU A 421 -29.09 -8.95 -1.13
C LEU A 421 -29.95 -9.86 -0.24
N GLY A 422 -31.18 -9.44 0.10
CA GLY A 422 -32.14 -10.25 0.84
C GLY A 422 -31.93 -10.33 2.36
N GLY A 423 -31.20 -9.38 2.94
CA GLY A 423 -30.95 -9.25 4.38
C GLY A 423 -31.81 -8.22 5.11
#